data_AF-A0A535MEI4-F1
#
_entry.id   AF-A0A535MEI4-F1
#
_cell.length_a   1.000
_cell.length_b   1.000
_cell.length_c   1.000
_cell.angle_alpha   90.00
_cell.angle_beta   90.00
_cell.angle_gamma   90.00
#
_symmetry.space_group_name_H-M   'P 1'
#
loop_
_entity.id
_entity.type
_entity.pdbx_description
1 polymer ?
#
loop_
_entity_poly.entity_id
_entity_poly.type
_entity_poly.pdbx_seq_one_letter_code
_entity_poly.pdbx_strand_id
1 'polypeptide(L)' 'MVRLVRGADGVAVDPTGRAPGRGAYLCRDPACWRVAEKKRSLERALGGPIRREDWLRLSAGILNSVQATSIIP' A
#
# COMPACT_ATOMS: atom_id res chain seq x y z
N MET A 1 9.00 -0.20 6.52
CA MET A 1 7.60 0.25 6.36
C MET A 1 7.44 0.96 5.01
N VAL A 2 6.23 1.00 4.46
CA VAL A 2 5.86 1.63 3.18
C VAL A 2 5.03 2.86 3.52
N ARG A 3 5.44 4.04 3.04
CA ARG A 3 4.63 5.26 3.15
C ARG A 3 3.71 5.34 1.93
N LEU A 4 2.43 5.47 2.19
CA LEU A 4 1.38 5.66 1.21
C LEU A 4 0.86 7.07 1.38
N VAL A 5 0.67 7.78 0.28
CA VAL A 5 0.08 9.11 0.28
C VAL A 5 -1.18 9.09 -0.57
N ARG A 6 -2.19 9.84 -0.15
CA ARG A 6 -3.36 10.09 -0.98
C ARG A 6 -3.16 11.37 -1.78
N GLY A 7 -3.05 11.22 -3.10
CA GLY A 7 -3.05 12.32 -4.07
C GLY A 7 -4.43 12.55 -4.66
N ALA A 8 -4.51 13.45 -5.64
CA ALA A 8 -5.75 13.79 -6.35
C ALA A 8 -6.33 12.60 -7.12
N ASP A 9 -5.47 11.77 -7.73
CA ASP A 9 -5.89 10.65 -8.58
C ASP A 9 -6.09 9.33 -7.82
N GLY A 10 -5.67 9.25 -6.55
CA GLY A 10 -5.74 8.01 -5.78
C GLY A 10 -4.64 7.88 -4.73
N VAL A 11 -4.29 6.64 -4.39
CA VAL A 11 -3.25 6.33 -3.41
C VAL A 11 -1.97 5.87 -4.09
N ALA A 12 -0.85 6.49 -3.75
CA ALA A 12 0.47 6.17 -4.28
C ALA A 12 1.47 5.86 -3.17
N VAL A 13 2.49 5.06 -3.50
CA VAL A 13 3.64 4.87 -2.61
C VAL A 13 4.55 6.08 -2.72
N ASP A 14 4.85 6.73 -1.60
CA ASP A 14 5.83 7.81 -1.54
C ASP A 14 7.06 7.40 -0.72
N PRO A 15 8.11 6.87 -1.36
CA PRO A 15 9.35 6.54 -0.67
C PRO A 15 10.13 7.80 -0.23
N THR A 16 9.85 8.97 -0.80
CA THR A 16 10.64 10.20 -0.59
C THR A 16 10.19 11.02 0.61
N GLY A 17 8.99 10.77 1.14
CA GLY A 17 8.42 11.49 2.28
C GLY A 17 7.98 12.93 1.97
N ARG A 18 8.10 13.36 0.71
CA ARG A 18 7.88 14.76 0.29
C ARG A 18 6.54 15.00 -0.39
N ALA A 19 5.77 13.95 -0.68
CA ALA A 19 4.51 14.12 -1.38
C ALA A 19 3.49 14.85 -0.50
N PRO A 20 2.79 15.89 -1.04
CA PRO A 20 1.75 16.61 -0.33
C PRO A 20 0.50 15.72 -0.20
N GLY A 21 -0.11 15.72 0.99
CA GLY A 21 -1.33 14.98 1.26
C GLY A 21 -1.31 14.24 2.60
N ARG A 22 -2.38 13.48 2.87
CA ARG A 22 -2.43 12.60 4.04
C ARG A 22 -1.57 11.37 3.77
N GLY A 23 -0.60 11.13 4.64
CA GLY A 23 0.27 9.96 4.60
C GLY A 23 -0.20 8.87 5.57
N ALA A 24 -0.09 7.61 5.16
CA ALA A 24 -0.31 6.43 5.99
C ALA A 24 0.90 5.49 5.87
N TYR A 25 1.22 4.78 6.94
CA TYR A 25 2.32 3.81 6.95
C TYR A 25 1.76 2.39 7.02
N LEU A 26 2.27 1.51 6.17
CA LEU A 26 1.91 0.10 6.14
C LEU A 26 3.14 -0.80 6.12
N CYS A 27 3.04 -2.02 6.64
CA CYS A 27 4.12 -3.00 6.57
C CYS A 27 4.40 -3.38 5.11
N ARG A 28 5.59 -3.91 4.81
CA ARG A 28 5.86 -4.58 3.51
C ARG A 28 5.33 -6.03 3.48
N ASP A 29 4.80 -6.51 4.60
CA ASP A 29 4.32 -7.87 4.74
C ASP A 29 2.91 -8.02 4.13
N PRO A 30 2.68 -8.96 3.20
CA PRO A 30 1.37 -9.20 2.61
C PRO A 30 0.26 -9.50 3.64
N ALA A 31 0.59 -10.08 4.81
CA ALA A 31 -0.36 -10.28 5.89
C ALA A 31 -0.92 -8.95 6.42
N CYS A 32 -0.07 -7.94 6.57
CA CYS A 32 -0.52 -6.60 6.98
C CYS A 32 -1.44 -5.95 5.95
N TRP A 33 -1.15 -6.12 4.66
CA TRP A 33 -1.97 -5.57 3.58
C TRP A 33 -3.38 -6.17 3.59
N ARG A 34 -3.47 -7.49 3.74
CA ARG A 34 -4.76 -8.19 3.82
C ARG A 34 -5.58 -7.75 5.04
N VAL A 35 -4.93 -7.53 6.18
CA VAL A 35 -5.59 -6.99 7.39
C VAL A 35 -6.02 -5.54 7.18
N ALA A 36 -5.17 -4.71 6.57
CA ALA A 36 -5.45 -3.30 6.33
C ALA A 36 -6.60 -3.10 5.33
N GLU A 37 -6.70 -3.94 4.29
CA GLU A 37 -7.81 -3.97 3.34
C GLU A 37 -9.10 -4.40 4.05
N LYS A 38 -9.07 -5.54 4.77
CA LYS A 38 -10.25 -6.05 5.50
C LYS A 38 -10.76 -5.06 6.55
N LYS A 39 -9.86 -4.41 7.29
CA LYS A 39 -10.20 -3.42 8.31
C LYS A 39 -10.45 -2.03 7.75
N ARG A 40 -10.18 -1.77 6.47
CA ARG A 40 -10.20 -0.42 5.86
C ARG A 40 -9.35 0.58 6.65
N SER A 41 -8.22 0.13 7.17
CA SER A 41 -7.34 0.95 8.02
C SER A 41 -6.72 2.10 7.21
N LEU A 42 -6.34 1.85 5.96
CA LEU A 42 -5.81 2.89 5.08
C LEU A 42 -6.89 3.93 4.71
N GLU A 43 -8.14 3.51 4.48
CA GLU A 43 -9.23 4.44 4.17
C GLU A 43 -9.47 5.42 5.32
N ARG A 44 -9.43 4.93 6.57
CA ARG A 44 -9.53 5.80 7.75
C ARG A 44 -8.32 6.72 7.90
N ALA A 45 -7.11 6.21 7.69
CA ALA A 45 -5.88 7.00 7.80
C ALA A 45 -5.78 8.09 6.71
N LEU A 46 -6.15 7.75 5.48
CA LEU A 46 -6.12 8.64 4.32
C LEU A 46 -7.41 9.49 4.18
N GLY A 47 -8.42 9.25 5.01
CA GLY A 47 -9.65 10.03 5.08
C GLY A 47 -10.58 9.83 3.88
N GLY A 48 -10.65 8.64 3.30
CA GLY A 48 -11.58 8.34 2.21
C GLY A 48 -11.39 6.97 1.58
N PRO A 49 -12.32 6.57 0.70
CA PRO A 49 -12.30 5.25 0.09
C PRO A 49 -11.10 5.09 -0.84
N ILE A 50 -10.53 3.89 -0.84
CA ILE A 50 -9.44 3.49 -1.72
C ILE A 50 -10.02 2.54 -2.75
N ARG A 51 -9.70 2.78 -4.02
CA ARG A 51 -10.26 1.96 -5.10
C ARG A 51 -9.59 0.59 -5.09
N ARG A 52 -10.33 -0.43 -5.53
CA ARG A 52 -9.78 -1.79 -5.65
C ARG A 52 -8.57 -1.84 -6.59
N GLU A 53 -8.56 -1.02 -7.64
CA GLU A 53 -7.43 -0.89 -8.56
C GLU A 53 -6.15 -0.41 -7.85
N ASP A 54 -6.26 0.54 -6.93
CA ASP A 54 -5.12 1.00 -6.14
C ASP A 54 -4.59 -0.13 -5.25
N TRP A 55 -5.47 -0.88 -4.58
CA TRP A 55 -5.08 -2.04 -3.77
C TRP A 55 -4.33 -3.10 -4.60
N LEU A 56 -4.80 -3.42 -5.80
CA LEU A 56 -4.10 -4.33 -6.70
C LEU A 56 -2.73 -3.78 -7.10
N ARG A 57 -2.64 -2.51 -7.52
CA ARG A 57 -1.37 -1.91 -7.95
C ARG A 57 -0.35 -1.87 -6.82
N LEU A 58 -0.79 -1.49 -5.62
CA LEU A 58 0.06 -1.38 -4.44
C LEU A 58 0.54 -2.75 -3.95
N SER A 59 -0.35 -3.74 -3.89
CA SER A 59 0.00 -5.11 -3.48
C SER A 59 0.88 -5.82 -4.50
N ALA A 60 0.63 -5.63 -5.80
CA ALA A 60 1.48 -6.18 -6.86
C ALA A 60 2.92 -5.64 -6.79
N GLY A 61 3.10 -4.34 -6.53
CA GLY A 61 4.43 -3.74 -6.34
C GLY A 61 5.20 -4.33 -5.15
N ILE A 62 4.50 -4.74 -4.10
CA ILE A 62 5.09 -5.39 -2.92
C ILE A 62 5.36 -6.87 -3.20
N LEU A 63 4.39 -7.62 -3.75
CA LEU A 63 4.51 -9.06 -4.01
C LEU A 63 5.58 -9.40 -5.05
N ASN A 64 5.81 -8.52 -6.04
CA ASN A 64 6.91 -8.68 -7.00
C ASN A 64 8.30 -8.69 -6.35
N SER A 65 8.45 -8.05 -5.18
CA SER A 65 9.71 -8.12 -4.40
C SER A 65 9.82 -9.36 -3.51
N VAL A 66 8.73 -10.11 -3.31
CA VAL A 66 8.68 -11.31 -2.45
C VAL A 66 8.82 -12.61 -3.26
N GLN A 67 8.46 -12.62 -4.55
CA GLN A 67 8.55 -13.81 -5.41
C GLN A 67 9.99 -14.23 -5.80
N ALA A 68 11.01 -13.44 -5.47
CA ALA A 68 12.40 -13.81 -5.73
C ALA A 68 13.00 -14.81 -4.71
N THR A 69 12.24 -15.28 -3.72
CA THR A 69 12.80 -16.11 -2.61
C THR A 69 12.17 -17.50 -2.44
N SER A 70 11.33 -17.97 -3.36
CA SER A 70 10.92 -19.38 -3.36
C SER A 70 10.68 -19.90 -4.77
N ILE A 71 11.74 -19.86 -5.59
CA ILE A 71 11.92 -20.82 -6.68
C ILE A 71 13.38 -21.24 -6.64
N ILE A 72 13.67 -22.25 -5.81
CA ILE A 72 14.80 -23.15 -6.06
C ILE A 72 14.21 -24.57 -5.86
N PRO A 73 14.19 -25.42 -6.90
CA PRO A 73 13.82 -26.83 -6.77
C PRO A 73 14.86 -27.63 -5.97
#